data_AF-V8CAW8-F1
#
_entry.id   AF-V8CAW8-F1
#
_cell.length_a   1.000
_cell.length_b   1.000
_cell.length_c   1.000
_cell.angle_alpha   90.00
_cell.angle_beta   90.00
_cell.angle_gamma   90.00
#
_symmetry.space_group_name_H-M   'P 1'
#
loop_
_entity.id
_entity.type
_entity.pdbx_description
1 polymer ?
#
loop_
_entity_poly.entity_id
_entity_poly.type
_entity_poly.pdbx_seq_one_letter_code
_entity_poly.pdbx_strand_id
1 'polypeptide(L)'
;MPKRQICENLHFDSAKDKLILTIPSNHNSTINMRELCQIHYKYFPPNVIKKVGDTYIICKSLSISNGKSSEESKKCEIKARLCFSYIIFGEVDSKESLRIDFQHCEFHKRVYFTNCEFNGNVFFNHAVFERYADFHESIFNGVVSFYNAEFKYAPNFSTCVFQNLQATNFINVKIESLDFDKVKQFIKEYRIELKHNNQWESLKQDNNRCEIIKEHKIRYASNARDSFRTIKNVLIANNNLLDASTWHKLELYAKEHELKLQKPCLLTAPKKWCDLWQLKFYRHTSAHHTDLLKILSWFVVLVGGFATILFFTTDFYGLKIWWATFWGILASSLTLSIIFDKIKFFAILSSLSFIPLGWLLAWNPKYIFGVANLFGNDTNQSNILLNLILSLYSIAFILVIFSLQKTARKNSIIPN
;
A
#
# COMPACT_ATOMS: atom_id res chain seq x y z
N MET A 1 3.27 -43.82 8.63
CA MET A 1 4.22 -42.87 9.24
C MET A 1 3.74 -41.42 9.43
N PRO A 2 2.81 -40.81 8.65
CA PRO A 2 2.46 -39.38 8.83
C PRO A 2 1.75 -39.06 10.15
N LYS A 3 0.89 -39.95 10.67
CA LYS A 3 0.19 -39.72 11.96
C LYS A 3 1.14 -39.51 13.15
N ARG A 4 2.28 -40.21 13.18
CA ARG A 4 3.25 -40.12 14.31
C ARG A 4 3.95 -38.76 14.32
N GLN A 5 4.35 -38.30 13.13
CA GLN A 5 4.99 -37.00 12.96
C GLN A 5 4.04 -35.83 13.24
N ILE A 6 2.75 -35.98 12.96
CA ILE A 6 1.73 -34.98 13.31
C ILE A 6 1.57 -34.90 14.85
N CYS A 7 1.55 -36.03 15.57
CA CYS A 7 1.43 -36.02 17.05
C CYS A 7 2.65 -35.43 17.78
N GLU A 8 3.84 -35.43 17.17
CA GLU A 8 5.07 -34.94 17.81
C GLU A 8 5.27 -33.42 17.66
N ASN A 9 4.53 -32.78 16.75
CA ASN A 9 4.74 -31.35 16.47
C ASN A 9 4.12 -30.44 17.53
N LEU A 10 3.16 -30.89 18.34
CA LEU A 10 2.52 -30.05 19.35
C LEU A 10 2.63 -30.68 20.74
N HIS A 11 3.37 -30.02 21.63
CA HIS A 11 3.63 -30.47 22.99
C HIS A 11 3.15 -29.44 24.03
N PHE A 12 2.60 -29.90 25.14
CA PHE A 12 2.25 -29.06 26.28
C PHE A 12 3.33 -29.12 27.36
N ASP A 13 4.05 -28.01 27.56
CA ASP A 13 5.04 -27.85 28.62
C ASP A 13 4.32 -27.40 29.90
N SER A 14 4.08 -28.36 30.81
CA SER A 14 3.38 -28.12 32.07
C SER A 14 4.15 -27.23 33.05
N ALA A 15 5.48 -27.19 32.96
CA ALA A 15 6.30 -26.35 33.85
C ALA A 15 6.23 -24.87 33.45
N LYS A 16 6.11 -24.59 32.15
CA LYS A 16 5.96 -23.22 31.61
C LYS A 16 4.52 -22.85 31.28
N ASP A 17 3.58 -23.74 31.56
CA ASP A 17 2.15 -23.64 31.27
C ASP A 17 1.85 -23.14 29.84
N LYS A 18 2.53 -23.73 28.85
CA LYS A 18 2.45 -23.29 27.44
C LYS A 18 2.53 -24.44 26.45
N LEU A 19 1.94 -24.22 25.28
CA LEU A 19 2.10 -25.08 24.11
C LEU A 19 3.36 -24.69 23.33
N ILE A 20 4.07 -25.71 22.87
CA ILE A 20 5.24 -25.60 22.02
C ILE A 20 4.91 -26.31 20.71
N LEU A 21 4.87 -25.54 19.62
CA LEU A 21 4.78 -26.05 18.26
C LEU A 21 6.20 -26.27 17.75
N THR A 22 6.62 -27.53 17.70
CA THR A 22 7.91 -27.96 17.16
C THR A 22 7.77 -28.15 15.65
N ILE A 23 8.59 -27.42 14.90
CA ILE A 23 8.60 -27.48 13.44
C ILE A 23 9.77 -28.36 13.00
N PRO A 24 9.52 -29.49 12.32
CA PRO A 24 10.59 -30.33 11.81
C PRO A 24 11.44 -29.55 10.79
N SER A 25 12.74 -29.82 10.78
CA SER A 25 13.72 -29.17 9.90
C SER A 25 13.54 -29.47 8.40
N ASN A 26 12.48 -30.21 8.03
CA ASN A 26 12.31 -30.74 6.68
C ASN A 26 11.62 -29.70 5.76
N HIS A 27 12.17 -29.49 4.57
CA HIS A 27 11.84 -28.35 3.69
C HIS A 27 10.46 -28.43 2.99
N ASN A 28 9.75 -29.56 3.09
CA ASN A 28 8.52 -29.85 2.33
C ASN A 28 7.30 -30.20 3.21
N SER A 29 7.36 -30.02 4.53
CA SER A 29 6.19 -30.26 5.39
C SER A 29 5.20 -29.09 5.36
N THR A 30 3.91 -29.42 5.36
CA THR A 30 2.83 -28.48 5.71
C THR A 30 2.33 -28.84 7.10
N ILE A 31 2.25 -27.85 7.98
CA ILE A 31 1.73 -28.02 9.34
C ILE A 31 0.40 -27.31 9.41
N ASN A 32 -0.66 -28.10 9.56
CA ASN A 32 -2.01 -27.61 9.74
C ASN A 32 -2.38 -27.66 11.22
N MET A 33 -2.48 -26.49 11.84
CA MET A 33 -2.78 -26.39 13.26
C MET A 33 -4.18 -26.93 13.59
N ARG A 34 -5.13 -26.88 12.66
CA ARG A 34 -6.48 -27.43 12.87
C ARG A 34 -6.45 -28.95 12.98
N GLU A 35 -5.64 -29.60 12.15
CA GLU A 35 -5.41 -31.06 12.23
C GLU A 35 -4.68 -31.44 13.52
N LEU A 36 -3.70 -30.65 13.93
CA LEU A 36 -3.04 -30.83 15.23
C LEU A 36 -4.05 -30.73 16.38
N CYS A 37 -4.87 -29.68 16.42
CA CYS A 37 -5.91 -29.54 17.43
C CYS A 37 -6.90 -30.71 17.39
N GLN A 38 -7.31 -31.19 16.20
CA GLN A 38 -8.21 -32.35 16.05
C GLN A 38 -7.64 -33.64 16.65
N ILE A 39 -6.32 -33.82 16.61
CA ILE A 39 -5.68 -34.98 17.23
C ILE A 39 -5.54 -34.75 18.74
N HIS A 40 -4.99 -33.59 19.13
CA HIS A 40 -4.58 -33.31 20.50
C HIS A 40 -5.71 -32.96 21.45
N TYR A 41 -6.87 -32.46 21.00
CA TYR A 41 -8.00 -32.14 21.90
C TYR A 41 -8.53 -33.36 22.66
N LYS A 42 -8.26 -34.58 22.16
CA LYS A 42 -8.64 -35.83 22.83
C LYS A 42 -7.67 -36.24 23.94
N TYR A 43 -6.45 -35.71 23.92
CA TYR A 43 -5.37 -36.10 24.83
C TYR A 43 -5.02 -35.01 25.83
N PHE A 44 -5.10 -33.74 25.42
CA PHE A 44 -4.87 -32.62 26.33
C PHE A 44 -6.11 -32.33 27.17
N PRO A 45 -5.91 -31.86 28.41
CA PRO A 45 -7.01 -31.46 29.25
C PRO A 45 -7.75 -30.24 28.65
N PRO A 46 -9.05 -30.06 28.94
CA PRO A 46 -9.87 -28.99 28.34
C PRO A 46 -9.38 -27.56 28.62
N ASN A 47 -8.57 -27.38 29.66
CA ASN A 47 -7.92 -26.11 29.99
C ASN A 47 -6.69 -25.80 29.10
N VAL A 48 -6.31 -26.71 28.18
CA VAL A 48 -5.22 -26.53 27.21
C VAL A 48 -5.76 -26.42 25.79
N ILE A 49 -6.54 -27.41 25.35
CA ILE A 49 -7.27 -27.37 24.07
C ILE A 49 -8.69 -27.88 24.30
N LYS A 50 -9.68 -27.10 23.85
CA LYS A 50 -11.08 -27.53 23.83
C LYS A 50 -11.70 -27.31 22.46
N LYS A 51 -12.78 -28.04 22.19
CA LYS A 51 -13.58 -27.92 20.96
C LYS A 51 -14.96 -27.40 21.31
N VAL A 52 -15.41 -26.36 20.62
CA VAL A 52 -16.75 -25.78 20.75
C VAL A 52 -17.36 -25.68 19.36
N GLY A 53 -18.42 -26.46 19.09
CA GLY A 53 -18.95 -26.63 17.73
C GLY A 53 -17.86 -27.16 16.78
N ASP A 54 -17.63 -26.46 15.67
CA ASP A 54 -16.59 -26.79 14.69
C ASP A 54 -15.26 -26.07 14.91
N THR A 55 -15.13 -25.32 16.00
CA THR A 55 -13.98 -24.47 16.28
C THR A 55 -13.13 -25.06 17.40
N TYR A 56 -11.82 -24.99 17.23
CA TYR A 56 -10.85 -25.34 18.27
C TYR A 56 -10.39 -24.10 19.00
N ILE A 57 -10.38 -24.17 20.33
CA ILE A 57 -9.93 -23.11 21.23
C ILE A 57 -8.65 -23.61 21.91
N ILE A 58 -7.58 -22.85 21.74
CA ILE A 58 -6.32 -23.05 22.44
C ILE A 58 -6.30 -22.12 23.65
N CYS A 59 -6.33 -22.68 24.85
CA CYS A 59 -6.48 -21.93 26.10
C CYS A 59 -5.13 -21.59 26.75
N LYS A 60 -4.00 -21.96 26.13
CA LYS A 60 -2.64 -21.75 26.66
C LYS A 60 -1.75 -20.99 25.69
N SER A 61 -0.72 -20.34 26.25
CA SER A 61 0.25 -19.56 25.47
C SER A 61 0.93 -20.47 24.45
N LEU A 62 1.27 -19.93 23.27
CA LEU A 62 1.87 -20.70 22.19
C LEU A 62 3.25 -20.12 21.85
N SER A 63 4.25 -20.99 21.77
CA SER A 63 5.57 -20.65 21.24
C SER A 63 5.97 -21.63 20.14
N ILE A 64 6.73 -21.14 19.16
CA ILE A 64 7.29 -21.97 18.10
C ILE A 64 8.74 -22.32 18.42
N SER A 65 9.14 -23.56 18.16
CA SER A 65 10.53 -24.01 18.22
C SER A 65 10.91 -24.81 16.98
N ASN A 66 12.17 -24.74 16.57
CA ASN A 66 12.70 -25.53 15.44
C ASN A 66 13.39 -26.84 15.88
N GLY A 67 13.20 -27.25 17.14
CA GLY A 67 13.80 -28.46 17.73
C GLY A 67 15.32 -28.39 17.98
N LYS A 68 16.02 -27.30 17.65
CA LYS A 68 17.45 -27.10 17.95
C LYS A 68 17.61 -26.10 19.10
N SER A 69 17.77 -26.63 20.31
CA SER A 69 18.28 -25.88 21.45
C SER A 69 19.80 -25.74 21.32
N SER A 70 20.27 -24.68 20.68
CA SER A 70 21.65 -24.22 20.85
C SER A 70 21.66 -22.69 20.91
N GLU A 71 22.14 -22.16 22.03
CA GLU A 71 22.07 -20.77 22.49
C GLU A 71 22.79 -19.73 21.60
N GLU A 72 23.26 -20.10 20.41
CA GLU A 72 24.12 -19.23 19.59
C GLU A 72 23.50 -18.72 18.27
N SER A 73 22.24 -19.08 17.95
CA SER A 73 21.48 -18.36 16.92
C SER A 73 20.07 -18.01 17.41
N LYS A 74 19.85 -16.73 17.73
CA LYS A 74 18.54 -16.15 18.13
C LYS A 74 17.45 -16.20 17.03
N LYS A 75 17.65 -16.94 15.92
CA LYS A 75 16.74 -16.97 14.78
C LYS A 75 16.01 -18.31 14.68
N CYS A 76 14.69 -18.28 14.77
CA CYS A 76 13.85 -19.46 14.56
C CYS A 76 13.53 -19.61 13.07
N GLU A 77 14.32 -20.40 12.34
CA GLU A 77 14.06 -20.66 10.92
C GLU A 77 12.91 -21.66 10.72
N ILE A 78 11.87 -21.23 10.01
CA ILE A 78 10.66 -22.02 9.73
C ILE A 78 10.61 -22.35 8.24
N LYS A 79 10.96 -23.59 7.91
CA LYS A 79 11.06 -24.09 6.53
C LYS A 79 9.84 -24.88 6.06
N ALA A 80 8.81 -24.94 6.90
CA ALA A 80 7.52 -25.58 6.64
C ALA A 80 6.45 -24.54 6.29
N ARG A 81 5.45 -24.93 5.49
CA ARG A 81 4.23 -24.13 5.31
C ARG A 81 3.39 -24.23 6.58
N LEU A 82 2.97 -23.09 7.13
CA LEU A 82 2.14 -23.05 8.34
C LEU A 82 0.72 -22.61 8.01
N CYS A 83 -0.26 -23.38 8.44
CA CYS A 83 -1.68 -23.08 8.26
C CYS A 83 -2.39 -23.09 9.61
N PHE A 84 -2.76 -21.90 10.07
CA PHE A 84 -3.69 -21.66 11.17
C PHE A 84 -4.98 -21.17 10.53
N SER A 85 -6.04 -21.98 10.62
CA SER A 85 -7.32 -21.64 10.02
C SER A 85 -8.47 -22.06 10.93
N TYR A 86 -9.40 -21.14 11.21
CA TYR A 86 -10.57 -21.40 12.07
C TYR A 86 -10.18 -21.88 13.48
N ILE A 87 -9.28 -21.12 14.13
CA ILE A 87 -8.77 -21.40 15.48
C ILE A 87 -8.93 -20.15 16.33
N ILE A 88 -9.40 -20.33 17.56
CA ILE A 88 -9.44 -19.29 18.58
C ILE A 88 -8.27 -19.52 19.54
N PHE A 89 -7.48 -18.48 19.79
CA PHE A 89 -6.43 -18.48 20.79
C PHE A 89 -6.87 -17.65 21.97
N GLY A 90 -7.18 -18.33 23.07
CA GLY A 90 -7.66 -17.76 24.31
C GLY A 90 -9.15 -17.67 24.45
N GLU A 91 -9.60 -17.63 25.69
CA GLU A 91 -11.00 -17.45 26.04
C GLU A 91 -11.31 -15.97 26.21
N VAL A 92 -12.47 -15.56 25.70
CA VAL A 92 -12.92 -14.15 25.68
C VAL A 92 -12.94 -13.54 27.09
N ASP A 93 -13.28 -14.32 28.12
CA ASP A 93 -13.41 -13.86 29.52
C ASP A 93 -12.25 -14.27 30.43
N SER A 94 -11.14 -14.77 29.87
CA SER A 94 -10.00 -15.19 30.69
C SER A 94 -9.24 -14.00 31.28
N LYS A 95 -8.95 -14.05 32.59
CA LYS A 95 -8.12 -13.03 33.28
C LYS A 95 -6.64 -13.12 32.89
N GLU A 96 -6.20 -14.25 32.36
CA GLU A 96 -4.81 -14.47 31.95
C GLU A 96 -4.59 -14.00 30.51
N SER A 97 -3.73 -13.00 30.32
CA SER A 97 -3.34 -12.57 28.98
C SER A 97 -2.43 -13.62 28.34
N LEU A 98 -2.98 -14.42 27.44
CA LEU A 98 -2.21 -15.41 26.71
C LEU A 98 -1.20 -14.74 25.79
N ARG A 99 -0.03 -15.37 25.61
CA ARG A 99 1.02 -14.88 24.73
C ARG A 99 1.27 -15.86 23.59
N ILE A 100 1.27 -15.35 22.38
CA ILE A 100 1.58 -16.09 21.16
C ILE A 100 2.84 -15.47 20.56
N ASP A 101 3.93 -16.22 20.57
CA ASP A 101 5.26 -15.70 20.28
C ASP A 101 5.82 -16.25 18.96
N PHE A 102 5.94 -15.34 17.99
CA PHE A 102 6.58 -15.55 16.69
C PHE A 102 7.77 -14.59 16.49
N GLN A 103 8.32 -14.05 17.58
CA GLN A 103 9.43 -13.11 17.48
C GLN A 103 10.68 -13.79 16.92
N HIS A 104 11.46 -13.04 16.13
CA HIS A 104 12.67 -13.52 15.48
C HIS A 104 12.49 -14.78 14.61
N CYS A 105 11.25 -15.08 14.20
CA CYS A 105 10.96 -16.18 13.29
C CYS A 105 11.21 -15.79 11.84
N GLU A 106 11.85 -16.67 11.07
CA GLU A 106 12.11 -16.50 9.65
C GLU A 106 11.31 -17.54 8.86
N PHE A 107 10.15 -17.12 8.35
CA PHE A 107 9.21 -17.95 7.62
C PHE A 107 9.63 -18.04 6.14
N HIS A 108 10.30 -19.13 5.79
CA HIS A 108 10.82 -19.38 4.44
C HIS A 108 9.71 -19.82 3.44
N LYS A 109 8.57 -20.25 3.97
CA LYS A 109 7.39 -20.69 3.22
C LYS A 109 6.20 -19.83 3.59
N ARG A 110 5.08 -20.03 2.89
CA ARG A 110 3.84 -19.29 3.13
C ARG A 110 3.28 -19.60 4.51
N VAL A 111 2.69 -18.58 5.13
CA VAL A 111 2.07 -18.66 6.46
C VAL A 111 0.65 -18.12 6.36
N TYR A 112 -0.29 -18.86 6.94
CA TYR A 112 -1.71 -18.51 6.93
C TYR A 112 -2.20 -18.46 8.38
N PHE A 113 -2.82 -17.36 8.73
CA PHE A 113 -3.59 -17.09 9.95
C PHE A 113 -4.96 -16.59 9.50
N THR A 114 -5.76 -17.47 8.89
CA THR A 114 -7.02 -17.10 8.23
C THR A 114 -8.21 -17.44 9.12
N ASN A 115 -9.18 -16.54 9.29
CA ASN A 115 -10.34 -16.78 10.17
C ASN A 115 -9.92 -17.20 11.59
N CYS A 116 -8.83 -16.62 12.11
CA CYS A 116 -8.37 -16.86 13.48
C CYS A 116 -8.83 -15.73 14.39
N GLU A 117 -9.15 -16.07 15.64
CA GLU A 117 -9.42 -15.09 16.68
C GLU A 117 -8.32 -15.16 17.75
N PHE A 118 -7.70 -14.02 18.03
CA PHE A 118 -6.60 -13.92 18.99
C PHE A 118 -7.05 -13.07 20.18
N ASN A 119 -7.46 -13.76 21.26
CA ASN A 119 -7.85 -13.16 22.55
C ASN A 119 -6.65 -12.83 23.45
N GLY A 120 -5.46 -13.32 23.09
CA GLY A 120 -4.20 -12.98 23.74
C GLY A 120 -3.36 -11.95 22.98
N ASN A 121 -2.16 -11.70 23.50
CA ASN A 121 -1.14 -10.86 22.89
C ASN A 121 -0.35 -11.65 21.85
N VAL A 122 -0.14 -11.07 20.66
CA VAL A 122 0.55 -11.72 19.53
C VAL A 122 1.77 -10.91 19.11
N PHE A 123 2.94 -11.54 19.09
CA PHE A 123 4.20 -10.86 18.81
C PHE A 123 4.90 -11.46 17.58
N PHE A 124 5.09 -10.63 16.56
CA PHE A 124 5.85 -10.89 15.32
C PHE A 124 7.08 -9.96 15.22
N ASN A 125 7.60 -9.47 16.36
CA ASN A 125 8.72 -8.54 16.35
C ASN A 125 9.95 -9.19 15.69
N HIS A 126 10.60 -8.45 14.79
CA HIS A 126 11.74 -8.95 14.00
C HIS A 126 11.46 -10.24 13.21
N ALA A 127 10.19 -10.58 12.97
CA ALA A 127 9.84 -11.69 12.11
C ALA A 127 10.11 -11.34 10.64
N VAL A 128 10.59 -12.32 9.88
CA VAL A 128 10.85 -12.18 8.45
C VAL A 128 9.96 -13.16 7.69
N PHE A 129 9.14 -12.63 6.78
CA PHE A 129 8.25 -13.40 5.92
C PHE A 129 8.81 -13.41 4.50
N GLU A 130 9.55 -14.48 4.17
CA GLU A 130 10.18 -14.67 2.86
C GLU A 130 9.17 -14.95 1.74
N ARG A 131 7.94 -15.33 2.11
CA ARG A 131 6.83 -15.62 1.20
C ARG A 131 5.53 -15.00 1.72
N TYR A 132 4.45 -15.22 0.99
CA TYR A 132 3.12 -14.72 1.31
C TYR A 132 2.70 -15.03 2.76
N ALA A 133 2.27 -13.98 3.47
CA ALA A 133 1.72 -14.03 4.81
C ALA A 133 0.26 -13.58 4.76
N ASP A 134 -0.65 -14.44 5.18
CA ASP A 134 -2.09 -14.22 5.12
C ASP A 134 -2.70 -14.12 6.51
N PHE A 135 -3.38 -13.02 6.79
CA PHE A 135 -4.11 -12.73 8.03
C PHE A 135 -5.60 -12.43 7.76
N HIS A 136 -6.10 -12.86 6.59
CA HIS A 136 -7.47 -12.62 6.13
C HIS A 136 -8.53 -13.08 7.14
N GLU A 137 -9.53 -12.22 7.36
CA GLU A 137 -10.68 -12.49 8.26
C GLU A 137 -10.29 -12.83 9.71
N SER A 138 -9.07 -12.48 10.12
CA SER A 138 -8.63 -12.69 11.50
C SER A 138 -8.93 -11.50 12.39
N ILE A 139 -9.25 -11.78 13.64
CA ILE A 139 -9.62 -10.81 14.67
C ILE A 139 -8.55 -10.84 15.76
N PHE A 140 -8.01 -9.67 16.09
CA PHE A 140 -7.05 -9.49 17.17
C PHE A 140 -7.68 -8.62 18.26
N ASN A 141 -7.93 -9.22 19.42
CA ASN A 141 -8.56 -8.58 20.56
C ASN A 141 -7.51 -8.08 21.59
N GLY A 142 -6.34 -8.71 21.65
CA GLY A 142 -5.22 -8.32 22.52
C GLY A 142 -4.19 -7.37 21.88
N VAL A 143 -3.02 -7.23 22.50
CA VAL A 143 -1.89 -6.45 21.98
C VAL A 143 -1.27 -7.19 20.80
N VAL A 144 -1.03 -6.50 19.69
CA VAL A 144 -0.36 -7.08 18.51
C VAL A 144 0.85 -6.25 18.13
N SER A 145 1.99 -6.89 17.88
CA SER A 145 3.19 -6.16 17.48
C SER A 145 3.90 -6.83 16.32
N PHE A 146 4.08 -6.06 15.25
CA PHE A 146 4.89 -6.36 14.07
C PHE A 146 6.15 -5.47 14.04
N TYR A 147 6.65 -5.05 15.21
CA TYR A 147 7.78 -4.13 15.30
C TYR A 147 9.00 -4.67 14.53
N ASN A 148 9.49 -3.88 13.56
CA ASN A 148 10.63 -4.24 12.72
C ASN A 148 10.45 -5.60 11.99
N ALA A 149 9.21 -6.01 11.73
CA ALA A 149 8.91 -7.16 10.89
C ALA A 149 9.21 -6.82 9.42
N GLU A 150 9.70 -7.81 8.68
CA GLU A 150 10.01 -7.69 7.26
C GLU A 150 9.13 -8.61 6.43
N PHE A 151 8.42 -8.05 5.47
CA PHE A 151 7.63 -8.79 4.51
C PHE A 151 8.26 -8.67 3.12
N LYS A 152 8.67 -9.79 2.53
CA LYS A 152 9.17 -9.81 1.14
C LYS A 152 8.08 -9.56 0.10
N TYR A 153 6.83 -9.81 0.50
CA TYR A 153 5.62 -9.64 -0.32
C TYR A 153 4.55 -8.89 0.47
N ALA A 154 3.58 -8.26 -0.18
CA ALA A 154 2.52 -7.57 0.53
C ALA A 154 1.75 -8.54 1.46
N PRO A 155 1.68 -8.28 2.77
CA PRO A 155 0.87 -9.11 3.65
C PRO A 155 -0.61 -8.90 3.37
N ASN A 156 -1.41 -9.95 3.57
CA ASN A 156 -2.86 -9.86 3.42
C ASN A 156 -3.53 -9.67 4.77
N PHE A 157 -3.93 -8.44 5.07
CA PHE A 157 -4.80 -8.06 6.19
C PHE A 157 -6.21 -7.70 5.71
N SER A 158 -6.65 -8.21 4.55
CA SER A 158 -8.02 -7.93 4.07
C SER A 158 -9.03 -8.44 5.10
N THR A 159 -10.04 -7.62 5.41
CA THR A 159 -11.09 -7.94 6.39
C THR A 159 -10.58 -8.33 7.79
N CYS A 160 -9.29 -8.08 8.08
CA CYS A 160 -8.71 -8.28 9.41
C CYS A 160 -9.14 -7.14 10.34
N VAL A 161 -9.45 -7.48 11.59
CA VAL A 161 -9.92 -6.53 12.61
C VAL A 161 -8.93 -6.49 13.75
N PHE A 162 -8.39 -5.29 14.03
CA PHE A 162 -7.65 -4.98 15.25
C PHE A 162 -8.59 -4.20 16.16
N GLN A 163 -9.07 -4.81 17.25
CA GLN A 163 -10.03 -4.15 18.15
C GLN A 163 -9.42 -2.92 18.82
N ASN A 164 -8.17 -3.03 19.24
CA ASN A 164 -7.42 -1.94 19.83
C ASN A 164 -6.30 -1.49 18.91
N LEU A 165 -6.57 -0.45 18.11
CA LEU A 165 -5.59 0.13 17.18
C LEU A 165 -4.37 0.70 17.91
N GLN A 166 -4.54 1.28 19.11
CA GLN A 166 -3.44 1.85 19.89
C GLN A 166 -2.50 0.77 20.46
N ALA A 167 -3.04 -0.43 20.71
CA ALA A 167 -2.28 -1.60 21.13
C ALA A 167 -1.70 -2.42 19.96
N THR A 168 -1.90 -1.96 18.71
CA THR A 168 -1.37 -2.60 17.51
C THR A 168 -0.15 -1.84 17.01
N ASN A 169 1.00 -2.50 16.88
CA ASN A 169 2.25 -1.85 16.51
C ASN A 169 2.73 -2.31 15.11
N PHE A 170 2.83 -1.37 14.16
CA PHE A 170 3.42 -1.56 12.83
C PHE A 170 4.66 -0.68 12.58
N ILE A 171 5.32 -0.18 13.64
CA ILE A 171 6.50 0.68 13.51
C ILE A 171 7.64 -0.10 12.84
N ASN A 172 8.33 0.56 11.90
CA ASN A 172 9.45 0.01 11.15
C ASN A 172 9.15 -1.28 10.39
N VAL A 173 7.89 -1.54 10.05
CA VAL A 173 7.54 -2.67 9.19
C VAL A 173 8.08 -2.40 7.80
N LYS A 174 8.93 -3.31 7.33
CA LYS A 174 9.58 -3.22 6.02
C LYS A 174 8.80 -4.08 5.04
N ILE A 175 8.51 -3.52 3.87
CA ILE A 175 8.18 -4.33 2.70
C ILE A 175 9.30 -4.17 1.69
N GLU A 176 9.84 -5.28 1.17
CA GLU A 176 10.90 -5.22 0.16
C GLU A 176 10.40 -4.48 -1.09
N SER A 177 10.85 -3.22 -1.23
CA SER A 177 10.64 -2.29 -2.35
C SER A 177 9.31 -2.50 -3.08
N LEU A 178 8.18 -2.23 -2.43
CA LEU A 178 6.88 -2.30 -3.10
C LEU A 178 6.69 -1.07 -4.00
N ASP A 179 7.18 -1.13 -5.24
CA ASP A 179 6.86 -0.15 -6.27
C ASP A 179 5.60 -0.55 -7.05
N PHE A 180 5.11 0.37 -7.89
CA PHE A 180 3.90 0.13 -8.68
C PHE A 180 3.99 -1.13 -9.57
N ASP A 181 5.20 -1.51 -10.01
CA ASP A 181 5.41 -2.67 -10.86
C ASP A 181 5.50 -3.97 -10.04
N LYS A 182 6.03 -3.93 -8.82
CA LYS A 182 6.05 -5.05 -7.89
C LYS A 182 4.69 -5.39 -7.31
N VAL A 183 3.77 -4.41 -7.17
CA VAL A 183 2.33 -4.71 -6.91
C VAL A 183 1.75 -5.65 -7.98
N LYS A 184 2.17 -5.50 -9.26
CA LYS A 184 1.74 -6.41 -10.33
C LYS A 184 2.32 -7.81 -10.17
N GLN A 185 3.57 -7.90 -9.73
CA GLN A 185 4.27 -9.16 -9.51
C GLN A 185 3.67 -9.94 -8.32
N PHE A 186 3.27 -9.23 -7.27
CA PHE A 186 2.52 -9.80 -6.14
C PHE A 186 1.23 -10.50 -6.60
N ILE A 187 0.44 -9.84 -7.45
CA ILE A 187 -0.79 -10.43 -8.02
C ILE A 187 -0.47 -11.61 -8.97
N LYS A 188 0.73 -11.66 -9.58
CA LYS A 188 1.17 -12.78 -10.43
C LYS A 188 1.52 -14.04 -9.62
N GLU A 189 2.05 -13.92 -8.39
CA GLU A 189 2.42 -15.09 -7.57
C GLU A 189 1.22 -15.91 -7.10
N TYR A 190 0.01 -15.35 -7.12
CA TYR A 190 -1.23 -16.12 -6.99
C TYR A 190 -1.33 -17.26 -8.01
N ARG A 191 -0.72 -17.12 -9.20
CA ARG A 191 -0.63 -18.22 -10.19
C ARG A 191 0.06 -19.45 -9.63
N ILE A 192 0.94 -19.31 -8.64
CA ILE A 192 1.62 -20.43 -8.01
C ILE A 192 0.69 -21.16 -7.03
N GLU A 193 -0.24 -20.45 -6.38
CA GLU A 193 -1.20 -21.04 -5.42
C GLU A 193 -2.22 -21.97 -6.07
N LEU A 194 -2.90 -21.49 -7.10
CA LEU A 194 -3.83 -22.32 -7.88
C LEU A 194 -3.11 -23.53 -8.53
N LYS A 195 -1.77 -23.48 -8.73
CA LYS A 195 -0.99 -24.59 -9.36
C LYS A 195 -0.70 -25.67 -8.35
N HIS A 196 -0.50 -25.25 -7.11
CA HIS A 196 -0.16 -26.14 -6.02
C HIS A 196 -1.39 -26.84 -5.43
N ASN A 197 -2.59 -26.24 -5.55
CA ASN A 197 -3.84 -26.81 -5.03
C ASN A 197 -4.63 -27.63 -6.07
N ASN A 198 -4.05 -27.97 -7.23
CA ASN A 198 -4.71 -28.62 -8.39
C ASN A 198 -5.96 -27.89 -8.94
N GLN A 199 -6.40 -26.77 -8.34
CA GLN A 199 -7.50 -25.92 -8.80
C GLN A 199 -7.24 -25.29 -10.19
N TRP A 200 -5.98 -25.13 -10.62
CA TRP A 200 -5.74 -24.70 -12.00
C TRP A 200 -6.13 -25.73 -13.05
N GLU A 201 -6.09 -27.02 -12.72
CA GLU A 201 -6.42 -28.06 -13.70
C GLU A 201 -7.93 -28.09 -13.96
N SER A 202 -8.75 -27.92 -12.93
CA SER A 202 -10.19 -27.71 -13.10
C SER A 202 -10.50 -26.40 -13.85
N LEU A 203 -9.77 -25.32 -13.58
CA LEU A 203 -9.91 -24.05 -14.31
C LEU A 203 -9.48 -24.12 -15.79
N LYS A 204 -8.71 -25.14 -16.22
CA LYS A 204 -8.36 -25.32 -17.65
C LYS A 204 -9.54 -25.81 -18.48
N GLN A 205 -10.49 -26.51 -17.87
CA GLN A 205 -11.65 -27.11 -18.55
C GLN A 205 -12.85 -26.15 -18.65
N ASP A 206 -12.76 -24.96 -18.06
CA ASP A 206 -13.83 -23.98 -18.03
C ASP A 206 -13.72 -22.99 -19.21
N ASN A 207 -14.81 -22.83 -19.97
CA ASN A 207 -14.92 -21.85 -21.06
C ASN A 207 -14.76 -20.38 -20.58
N ASN A 208 -15.06 -20.10 -19.30
CA ASN A 208 -14.98 -18.76 -18.69
C ASN A 208 -13.65 -18.49 -17.96
N ARG A 209 -12.62 -19.31 -18.19
CA ARG A 209 -11.30 -19.20 -17.54
C ARG A 209 -10.72 -17.78 -17.51
N CYS A 210 -10.83 -17.04 -18.62
CA CYS A 210 -10.31 -15.68 -18.73
C CYS A 210 -10.98 -14.69 -17.77
N GLU A 211 -12.29 -14.85 -17.55
CA GLU A 211 -13.08 -14.02 -16.66
C GLU A 211 -12.77 -14.33 -15.19
N ILE A 212 -12.74 -15.62 -14.82
CA ILE A 212 -12.37 -16.07 -13.47
C ILE A 212 -10.97 -15.57 -13.08
N ILE A 213 -9.99 -15.70 -13.98
CA ILE A 213 -8.63 -15.18 -13.75
C ILE A 213 -8.65 -13.66 -13.55
N LYS A 214 -9.48 -12.93 -14.30
CA LYS A 214 -9.62 -11.48 -14.18
C LYS A 214 -10.22 -11.11 -12.82
N GLU A 215 -11.30 -11.78 -12.40
CA GLU A 215 -11.94 -11.55 -11.10
C GLU A 215 -11.00 -11.81 -9.93
N HIS A 216 -10.25 -12.92 -9.96
CA HIS A 216 -9.25 -13.17 -8.92
C HIS A 216 -8.20 -12.08 -8.86
N LYS A 217 -7.65 -11.65 -10.00
CA LYS A 217 -6.67 -10.54 -10.03
C LYS A 217 -7.24 -9.26 -9.42
N ILE A 218 -8.51 -8.96 -9.69
CA ILE A 218 -9.21 -7.81 -9.10
C ILE A 218 -9.33 -7.98 -7.58
N ARG A 219 -9.73 -9.17 -7.12
CA ARG A 219 -9.83 -9.48 -5.68
C ARG A 219 -8.50 -9.30 -4.97
N TYR A 220 -7.40 -9.81 -5.51
CA TYR A 220 -6.07 -9.62 -4.91
C TYR A 220 -5.62 -8.16 -4.86
N ALA A 221 -5.89 -7.39 -5.92
CA ALA A 221 -5.62 -5.97 -5.91
C ALA A 221 -6.44 -5.25 -4.81
N SER A 222 -7.69 -5.64 -4.64
CA SER A 222 -8.55 -5.13 -3.56
C SER A 222 -8.02 -5.53 -2.18
N ASN A 223 -7.63 -6.80 -1.98
CA ASN A 223 -7.09 -7.29 -0.72
C ASN A 223 -5.80 -6.56 -0.32
N ALA A 224 -4.89 -6.35 -1.27
CA ALA A 224 -3.67 -5.56 -1.05
C ALA A 224 -4.00 -4.11 -0.64
N ARG A 225 -4.91 -3.46 -1.37
CA ARG A 225 -5.40 -2.11 -1.03
C ARG A 225 -5.96 -2.07 0.39
N ASP A 226 -6.84 -3.00 0.74
CA ASP A 226 -7.48 -3.04 2.05
C ASP A 226 -6.46 -3.32 3.16
N SER A 227 -5.44 -4.15 2.89
CA SER A 227 -4.34 -4.42 3.82
C SER A 227 -3.51 -3.16 4.12
N PHE A 228 -3.14 -2.41 3.08
CA PHE A 228 -2.40 -1.15 3.24
C PHE A 228 -3.22 -0.10 3.97
N ARG A 229 -4.53 -0.05 3.71
CA ARG A 229 -5.46 0.81 4.45
C ARG A 229 -5.50 0.44 5.94
N THR A 230 -5.56 -0.85 6.28
CA THR A 230 -5.54 -1.32 7.67
C THR A 230 -4.27 -0.87 8.39
N ILE A 231 -3.10 -1.13 7.80
CA ILE A 231 -1.81 -0.73 8.40
C ILE A 231 -1.72 0.79 8.55
N LYS A 232 -2.11 1.55 7.53
CA LYS A 232 -2.18 3.01 7.56
C LYS A 232 -3.05 3.51 8.73
N ASN A 233 -4.25 2.95 8.90
CA ASN A 233 -5.18 3.40 9.95
C ASN A 233 -4.62 3.15 11.36
N VAL A 234 -3.93 2.02 11.57
CA VAL A 234 -3.23 1.75 12.83
C VAL A 234 -2.11 2.77 13.08
N LEU A 235 -1.29 3.07 12.06
CA LEU A 235 -0.21 4.05 12.19
C LEU A 235 -0.74 5.46 12.48
N ILE A 236 -1.88 5.85 11.89
CA ILE A 236 -2.56 7.11 12.20
C ILE A 236 -3.01 7.13 13.66
N ALA A 237 -3.63 6.05 14.15
CA ALA A 237 -4.08 5.94 15.54
C ALA A 237 -2.91 6.04 16.54
N ASN A 238 -1.70 5.62 16.14
CA ASN A 238 -0.47 5.70 16.93
C ASN A 238 0.32 7.00 16.72
N ASN A 239 -0.25 8.01 16.07
CA ASN A 239 0.40 9.29 15.74
C ASN A 239 1.68 9.17 14.88
N ASN A 240 1.89 8.04 14.19
CA ASN A 240 3.02 7.86 13.27
C ASN A 240 2.62 8.27 11.85
N LEU A 241 2.53 9.59 11.64
CA LEU A 241 2.07 10.19 10.38
C LEU A 241 3.05 9.97 9.22
N LEU A 242 4.35 9.87 9.51
CA LEU A 242 5.38 9.67 8.49
C LEU A 242 5.24 8.29 7.85
N ASP A 243 5.22 7.22 8.64
CA ASP A 243 5.03 5.87 8.12
C ASP A 243 3.63 5.73 7.51
N ALA A 244 2.58 6.26 8.15
CA ALA A 244 1.22 6.23 7.59
C ALA A 244 1.16 6.82 6.17
N SER A 245 1.93 7.88 5.88
CA SER A 245 1.99 8.48 4.56
C SER A 245 2.60 7.56 3.49
N THR A 246 3.56 6.70 3.87
CA THR A 246 4.17 5.74 2.95
C THR A 246 3.18 4.61 2.61
N TRP A 247 2.47 4.08 3.61
CA TRP A 247 1.41 3.08 3.41
C TRP A 247 0.22 3.62 2.63
N HIS A 248 -0.14 4.89 2.83
CA HIS A 248 -1.17 5.55 2.03
C HIS A 248 -0.78 5.62 0.54
N LYS A 249 0.48 5.87 0.22
CA LYS A 249 0.97 5.83 -1.16
C LYS A 249 0.82 4.44 -1.78
N LEU A 250 1.10 3.38 -1.03
CA LEU A 250 0.91 1.99 -1.48
C LEU A 250 -0.57 1.65 -1.68
N GLU A 251 -1.46 2.10 -0.78
CA GLU A 251 -2.92 1.97 -0.91
C GLU A 251 -3.42 2.59 -2.23
N LEU A 252 -2.96 3.80 -2.57
CA LEU A 252 -3.31 4.48 -3.83
C LEU A 252 -2.82 3.72 -5.06
N TYR A 253 -1.61 3.13 -4.99
CA TYR A 253 -1.07 2.30 -6.08
C TYR A 253 -1.86 1.02 -6.30
N ALA A 254 -2.25 0.34 -5.21
CA ALA A 254 -3.11 -0.82 -5.28
C ALA A 254 -4.49 -0.47 -5.88
N LYS A 255 -5.07 0.68 -5.49
CA LYS A 255 -6.34 1.15 -6.05
C LYS A 255 -6.24 1.48 -7.54
N GLU A 256 -5.17 2.15 -7.98
CA GLU A 256 -4.95 2.43 -9.40
C GLU A 256 -4.85 1.14 -10.20
N HIS A 257 -4.14 0.13 -9.68
CA HIS A 257 -3.99 -1.16 -10.34
C HIS A 257 -5.31 -1.94 -10.41
N GLU A 258 -6.07 -1.99 -9.32
CA GLU A 258 -7.40 -2.58 -9.26
C GLU A 258 -8.33 -1.99 -10.34
N LEU A 259 -8.35 -0.66 -10.47
CA LEU A 259 -9.15 0.03 -11.49
C LEU A 259 -8.66 -0.29 -12.91
N LYS A 260 -7.33 -0.40 -13.14
CA LYS A 260 -6.80 -0.82 -14.45
C LYS A 260 -7.28 -2.22 -14.85
N LEU A 261 -7.37 -3.15 -13.90
CA LEU A 261 -7.88 -4.50 -14.16
C LEU A 261 -9.37 -4.51 -14.46
N GLN A 262 -10.15 -3.65 -13.80
CA GLN A 262 -11.58 -3.49 -14.07
C GLN A 262 -11.84 -2.91 -15.47
N LYS A 263 -10.91 -2.09 -16.00
CA LYS A 263 -11.02 -1.38 -17.29
C LYS A 263 -12.29 -0.51 -17.37
N PRO A 264 -12.50 0.43 -16.43
CA PRO A 264 -13.67 1.32 -16.49
C PRO A 264 -13.63 2.17 -17.76
N CYS A 265 -14.78 2.37 -18.37
CA CYS A 265 -14.96 3.27 -19.51
C CYS A 265 -15.74 4.52 -19.05
N LEU A 266 -15.47 5.67 -19.68
CA LEU A 266 -16.16 6.93 -19.36
C LEU A 266 -17.69 6.80 -19.51
N LEU A 267 -18.14 6.06 -20.53
CA LEU A 267 -19.56 5.89 -20.84
C LEU A 267 -20.26 4.93 -19.87
N THR A 268 -19.58 3.90 -19.36
CA THR A 268 -20.20 2.86 -18.52
C THR A 268 -19.95 3.06 -17.03
N ALA A 269 -18.84 3.71 -16.65
CA ALA A 269 -18.43 3.91 -15.26
C ALA A 269 -17.63 5.23 -15.11
N PRO A 270 -18.27 6.40 -15.30
CA PRO A 270 -17.59 7.69 -15.34
C PRO A 270 -16.81 7.99 -14.07
N LYS A 271 -17.38 7.72 -12.88
CA LYS A 271 -16.70 7.92 -11.59
C LYS A 271 -15.38 7.13 -11.50
N LYS A 272 -15.43 5.82 -11.78
CA LYS A 272 -14.24 4.95 -11.73
C LYS A 272 -13.19 5.35 -12.78
N TRP A 273 -13.63 5.84 -13.92
CA TRP A 273 -12.76 6.34 -14.98
C TRP A 273 -12.03 7.63 -14.53
N CYS A 274 -12.77 8.58 -13.94
CA CYS A 274 -12.20 9.80 -13.37
C CYS A 274 -11.22 9.47 -12.24
N ASP A 275 -11.61 8.59 -11.30
CA ASP A 275 -10.75 8.14 -10.20
C ASP A 275 -9.43 7.54 -10.73
N LEU A 276 -9.50 6.72 -11.78
CA LEU A 276 -8.31 6.12 -12.39
C LEU A 276 -7.36 7.18 -12.97
N TRP A 277 -7.89 8.21 -13.63
CA TRP A 277 -7.08 9.30 -14.16
C TRP A 277 -6.53 10.20 -13.07
N GLN A 278 -7.32 10.50 -12.05
CA GLN A 278 -6.86 11.22 -10.86
C GLN A 278 -5.70 10.48 -10.19
N LEU A 279 -5.79 9.16 -10.02
CA LEU A 279 -4.72 8.35 -9.42
C LEU A 279 -3.48 8.29 -10.32
N LYS A 280 -3.65 8.19 -11.66
CA LYS A 280 -2.52 8.27 -12.60
C LYS A 280 -1.80 9.61 -12.52
N PHE A 281 -2.56 10.70 -12.49
CA PHE A 281 -2.04 12.06 -12.35
C PHE A 281 -1.33 12.22 -11.01
N TYR A 282 -1.97 11.78 -9.93
CA TYR A 282 -1.37 11.75 -8.60
C TYR A 282 -0.06 10.97 -8.60
N ARG A 283 0.00 9.75 -9.15
CA ARG A 283 1.25 8.98 -9.19
C ARG A 283 2.35 9.72 -9.94
N HIS A 284 2.03 10.33 -11.08
CA HIS A 284 3.04 11.03 -11.89
C HIS A 284 3.56 12.28 -11.17
N THR A 285 2.69 13.08 -10.56
CA THR A 285 3.07 14.29 -9.82
C THR A 285 3.68 14.00 -8.44
N SER A 286 3.17 12.98 -7.72
CA SER A 286 3.58 12.57 -6.37
C SER A 286 4.87 11.75 -6.34
N ALA A 287 5.21 11.03 -7.43
CA ALA A 287 6.51 10.38 -7.57
C ALA A 287 7.69 11.36 -7.47
N HIS A 288 7.41 12.66 -7.59
CA HIS A 288 8.37 13.75 -7.48
C HIS A 288 8.45 14.40 -6.08
N HIS A 289 7.66 13.96 -5.08
CA HIS A 289 7.75 14.47 -3.70
C HIS A 289 9.06 14.13 -2.96
N THR A 290 10.01 13.47 -3.61
CA THR A 290 11.39 13.34 -3.12
C THR A 290 12.37 14.17 -3.94
N ASP A 291 11.94 14.70 -5.08
CA ASP A 291 12.77 15.34 -6.08
C ASP A 291 12.33 16.81 -6.24
N LEU A 292 12.90 17.66 -5.39
CA LEU A 292 12.60 19.09 -5.32
C LEU A 292 12.69 19.78 -6.69
N LEU A 293 13.66 19.37 -7.52
CA LEU A 293 13.88 19.91 -8.86
C LEU A 293 12.71 19.61 -9.80
N LYS A 294 12.08 18.44 -9.66
CA LYS A 294 10.91 18.10 -10.47
C LYS A 294 9.65 18.85 -10.05
N ILE A 295 9.44 19.11 -8.76
CA ILE A 295 8.34 19.97 -8.31
C ILE A 295 8.55 21.40 -8.81
N LEU A 296 9.79 21.90 -8.76
CA LEU A 296 10.14 23.22 -9.32
C LEU A 296 9.89 23.28 -10.84
N SER A 297 10.21 22.22 -11.57
CA SER A 297 9.91 22.11 -13.00
C SER A 297 8.41 22.21 -13.29
N TRP A 298 7.57 21.53 -12.48
CA TRP A 298 6.10 21.64 -12.59
C TRP A 298 5.56 23.01 -12.19
N PHE A 299 6.18 23.68 -11.22
CA PHE A 299 5.89 25.07 -10.89
C PHE A 299 6.14 25.99 -12.09
N VAL A 300 7.28 25.83 -12.77
CA VAL A 300 7.61 26.59 -14.00
C VAL A 300 6.58 26.33 -15.11
N VAL A 301 6.14 25.07 -15.28
CA VAL A 301 5.07 24.73 -16.24
C VAL A 301 3.76 25.45 -15.90
N LEU A 302 3.37 25.50 -14.62
CA LEU A 302 2.15 26.16 -14.18
C LEU A 302 2.19 27.68 -14.41
N VAL A 303 3.30 28.35 -14.03
CA VAL A 303 3.44 29.80 -14.23
C VAL A 303 3.60 30.14 -15.71
N GLY A 304 4.39 29.36 -16.46
CA GLY A 304 4.56 29.54 -17.90
C GLY A 304 3.27 29.33 -18.67
N GLY A 305 2.50 28.28 -18.36
CA GLY A 305 1.19 28.03 -18.96
C GLY A 305 0.15 29.10 -18.62
N PHE A 306 0.19 29.67 -17.41
CA PHE A 306 -0.64 30.81 -17.08
C PHE A 306 -0.23 32.07 -17.87
N ALA A 307 1.06 32.35 -17.99
CA ALA A 307 1.58 33.47 -18.77
C ALA A 307 1.17 33.38 -20.25
N THR A 308 1.14 32.19 -20.85
CA THR A 308 0.65 32.02 -22.22
C THR A 308 -0.85 32.28 -22.33
N ILE A 309 -1.66 31.80 -21.39
CA ILE A 309 -3.12 32.05 -21.37
C ILE A 309 -3.42 33.55 -21.16
N LEU A 310 -2.67 34.23 -20.29
CA LEU A 310 -2.77 35.68 -20.13
C LEU A 310 -2.48 36.40 -21.46
N PHE A 311 -1.40 36.01 -22.14
CA PHE A 311 -1.04 36.57 -23.45
C PHE A 311 -2.15 36.41 -24.49
N PHE A 312 -2.90 35.30 -24.45
CA PHE A 312 -4.05 35.06 -25.35
C PHE A 312 -5.31 35.87 -24.99
N THR A 313 -5.47 36.28 -23.73
CA THR A 313 -6.71 36.91 -23.24
C THR A 313 -6.63 38.42 -23.14
N THR A 314 -5.42 38.98 -23.10
CA THR A 314 -5.19 40.42 -23.23
C THR A 314 -4.93 40.78 -24.69
N ASP A 315 -5.81 41.58 -25.30
CA ASP A 315 -5.58 42.16 -26.63
C ASP A 315 -4.33 43.05 -26.57
N PHE A 316 -3.18 42.50 -26.93
CA PHE A 316 -1.96 43.27 -27.11
C PHE A 316 -2.08 44.09 -28.39
N TYR A 317 -2.45 45.35 -28.23
CA TYR A 317 -2.37 46.38 -29.26
C TYR A 317 -0.94 46.43 -29.83
N GLY A 318 -0.71 45.77 -30.97
CA GLY A 318 0.41 46.09 -31.87
C GLY A 318 1.37 44.99 -32.33
N LEU A 319 1.27 43.72 -31.89
CA LEU A 319 2.31 42.71 -32.22
C LEU A 319 1.76 41.44 -32.89
N LYS A 320 1.11 41.61 -34.05
CA LYS A 320 0.69 40.49 -34.95
C LYS A 320 1.86 39.56 -35.36
N ILE A 321 3.10 40.04 -35.34
CA ILE A 321 4.31 39.27 -35.74
C ILE A 321 4.74 38.25 -34.67
N TRP A 322 4.50 38.53 -33.38
CA TRP A 322 4.81 37.60 -32.29
C TRP A 322 3.80 36.44 -32.21
N TRP A 323 2.59 36.64 -32.74
CA TRP A 323 1.56 35.60 -32.84
C TRP A 323 2.04 34.43 -33.71
N ALA A 324 2.56 34.71 -34.92
CA ALA A 324 2.98 33.67 -35.86
C ALA A 324 4.24 32.92 -35.40
N THR A 325 5.19 33.62 -34.78
CA THR A 325 6.42 33.02 -34.25
C THR A 325 6.15 32.16 -33.01
N PHE A 326 5.23 32.58 -32.14
CA PHE A 326 4.81 31.81 -30.97
C PHE A 326 4.06 30.52 -31.37
N TRP A 327 3.10 30.59 -32.30
CA TRP A 327 2.42 29.41 -32.84
C TRP A 327 3.37 28.47 -33.60
N GLY A 328 4.37 29.00 -34.31
CA GLY A 328 5.41 28.21 -34.97
C GLY A 328 6.27 27.41 -33.97
N ILE A 329 6.66 28.03 -32.86
CA ILE A 329 7.44 27.38 -31.79
C ILE A 329 6.59 26.36 -31.02
N LEU A 330 5.33 26.70 -30.70
CA LEU A 330 4.40 25.78 -30.05
C LEU A 330 4.07 24.57 -30.93
N ALA A 331 3.76 24.77 -32.20
CA ALA A 331 3.43 23.68 -33.12
C ALA A 331 4.63 22.76 -33.39
N SER A 332 5.83 23.32 -33.60
CA SER A 332 7.07 22.54 -33.78
C SER A 332 7.47 21.79 -32.51
N SER A 333 7.24 22.37 -31.33
CA SER A 333 7.51 21.69 -30.07
C SER A 333 6.48 20.59 -29.74
N LEU A 334 5.20 20.81 -30.05
CA LEU A 334 4.14 19.83 -29.84
C LEU A 334 4.35 18.61 -30.75
N THR A 335 4.74 18.82 -32.00
CA THR A 335 5.09 17.72 -32.93
C THR A 335 6.32 16.94 -32.46
N LEU A 336 7.37 17.62 -31.98
CA LEU A 336 8.53 16.95 -31.37
C LEU A 336 8.15 16.17 -30.11
N SER A 337 7.22 16.68 -29.31
CA SER A 337 6.75 16.04 -28.08
C SER A 337 5.87 14.79 -28.31
N ILE A 338 5.23 14.70 -29.48
CA ILE A 338 4.47 13.51 -29.93
C ILE A 338 5.43 12.42 -30.43
N ILE A 339 6.58 12.81 -30.99
CA ILE A 339 7.61 11.90 -31.54
C ILE A 339 8.48 11.29 -30.44
N PHE A 340 8.77 12.01 -29.36
CA PHE A 340 9.57 11.50 -28.24
C PHE A 340 8.70 10.88 -27.13
N ASP A 341 9.13 9.74 -26.60
CA ASP A 341 8.50 9.02 -25.48
C ASP A 341 7.94 9.93 -24.38
N LYS A 342 6.82 9.51 -23.75
CA LYS A 342 6.11 10.23 -22.66
C LYS A 342 7.01 10.75 -21.51
N ILE A 343 8.21 10.17 -21.36
CA ILE A 343 9.21 10.55 -20.35
C ILE A 343 9.92 11.87 -20.71
N LYS A 344 10.07 12.20 -22.00
CA LYS A 344 10.69 13.46 -22.46
C LYS A 344 9.67 14.58 -22.71
N PHE A 345 8.39 14.25 -22.94
CA PHE A 345 7.31 15.24 -23.11
C PHE A 345 7.29 16.29 -21.99
N PHE A 346 7.34 15.87 -20.73
CA PHE A 346 7.27 16.78 -19.59
C PHE A 346 8.53 17.63 -19.42
N ALA A 347 9.71 17.10 -19.73
CA ALA A 347 10.96 17.86 -19.70
C ALA A 347 10.96 18.95 -20.79
N ILE A 348 10.49 18.62 -21.99
CA ILE A 348 10.33 19.57 -23.10
C ILE A 348 9.31 20.65 -22.71
N LEU A 349 8.15 20.26 -22.19
CA LEU A 349 7.11 21.20 -21.75
C LEU A 349 7.63 22.19 -20.68
N SER A 350 8.40 21.70 -19.70
CA SER A 350 9.04 22.54 -18.70
C SER A 350 10.05 23.51 -19.32
N SER A 351 10.91 23.04 -20.22
CA SER A 351 11.91 23.89 -20.88
C SER A 351 11.28 25.03 -21.69
N LEU A 352 10.16 24.77 -22.36
CA LEU A 352 9.43 25.77 -23.16
C LEU A 352 8.70 26.78 -22.30
N SER A 353 8.26 26.38 -21.10
CA SER A 353 7.54 27.23 -20.16
C SER A 353 8.41 28.34 -19.55
N PHE A 354 9.75 28.25 -19.66
CA PHE A 354 10.67 29.30 -19.22
C PHE A 354 10.58 30.57 -20.09
N ILE A 355 10.28 30.44 -21.38
CA ILE A 355 10.18 31.58 -22.30
C ILE A 355 9.02 32.52 -21.90
N PRO A 356 7.76 32.05 -21.78
CA PRO A 356 6.67 32.90 -21.33
C PRO A 356 6.80 33.31 -19.85
N LEU A 357 7.44 32.51 -19.00
CA LEU A 357 7.78 32.91 -17.63
C LEU A 357 8.74 34.12 -17.60
N GLY A 358 9.83 34.06 -18.38
CA GLY A 358 10.79 35.15 -18.50
C GLY A 358 10.15 36.42 -19.06
N TRP A 359 9.25 36.27 -20.04
CA TRP A 359 8.43 37.38 -20.55
C TRP A 359 7.55 38.01 -19.46
N LEU A 360 6.83 37.19 -18.69
CA LEU A 360 5.95 37.67 -17.61
C LEU A 360 6.74 38.44 -16.54
N LEU A 361 7.93 37.94 -16.19
CA LEU A 361 8.85 38.59 -15.25
C LEU A 361 9.32 39.96 -15.74
N ALA A 362 9.62 40.09 -17.04
CA ALA A 362 10.07 41.34 -17.63
C ALA A 362 8.93 42.37 -17.81
N TRP A 363 7.71 41.91 -18.08
CA TRP A 363 6.57 42.80 -18.35
C TRP A 363 5.84 43.25 -17.07
N ASN A 364 5.38 42.31 -16.25
CA ASN A 364 4.60 42.61 -15.05
C ASN A 364 4.70 41.46 -14.02
N PRO A 365 5.70 41.46 -13.13
CA PRO A 365 5.93 40.36 -12.19
C PRO A 365 4.79 40.19 -11.17
N LYS A 366 3.92 41.20 -11.00
CA LYS A 366 2.77 41.16 -10.08
C LYS A 366 1.80 40.01 -10.38
N TYR A 367 1.68 39.60 -11.66
CA TYR A 367 0.79 38.51 -12.06
C TYR A 367 1.28 37.11 -11.61
N ILE A 368 2.55 36.97 -11.20
CA ILE A 368 3.11 35.68 -10.71
C ILE A 368 2.44 35.21 -9.42
N PHE A 369 2.01 36.13 -8.57
CA PHE A 369 1.37 35.77 -7.31
C PHE A 369 -0.15 35.55 -7.46
N GLY A 370 -0.73 35.85 -8.63
CA GLY A 370 -2.17 35.65 -8.91
C GLY A 370 -3.15 36.53 -8.11
N VAL A 371 -2.70 37.19 -7.04
CA VAL A 371 -3.56 38.00 -6.15
C VAL A 371 -3.90 39.39 -6.72
N ALA A 372 -3.20 39.84 -7.76
CA ALA A 372 -3.47 41.15 -8.36
C ALA A 372 -4.84 41.14 -9.05
N ASN A 373 -5.87 41.67 -8.37
CA ASN A 373 -7.29 41.82 -8.75
C ASN A 373 -8.30 40.80 -8.22
N LEU A 374 -7.96 39.93 -7.25
CA LEU A 374 -8.97 39.03 -6.65
C LEU A 374 -10.04 39.79 -5.81
N PHE A 375 -9.72 41.01 -5.38
CA PHE A 375 -10.60 41.89 -4.59
C PHE A 375 -10.56 43.37 -5.04
N GLY A 376 -10.06 43.65 -6.25
CA GLY A 376 -9.90 45.01 -6.77
C GLY A 376 -11.15 45.51 -7.48
N ASN A 377 -11.67 46.67 -7.07
CA ASN A 377 -12.85 47.34 -7.64
C ASN A 377 -12.55 48.10 -8.97
N ASP A 378 -11.59 47.63 -9.77
CA ASP A 378 -11.25 48.31 -11.02
C ASP A 378 -12.24 47.90 -12.12
N THR A 379 -13.20 48.78 -12.38
CA THR A 379 -14.32 48.63 -13.31
C THR A 379 -13.93 48.51 -14.80
N ASN A 380 -12.64 48.50 -15.14
CA ASN A 380 -12.14 48.48 -16.52
C ASN A 380 -11.55 47.13 -17.00
N GLN A 381 -11.78 46.02 -16.30
CA GLN A 381 -11.49 44.68 -16.82
C GLN A 381 -12.68 43.73 -16.63
N SER A 382 -13.75 43.97 -17.37
CA SER A 382 -14.96 43.13 -17.41
C SER A 382 -14.79 41.83 -18.21
N ASN A 383 -13.64 41.15 -18.10
CA ASN A 383 -13.46 39.82 -18.68
C ASN A 383 -13.66 38.78 -17.58
N ILE A 384 -14.91 38.32 -17.43
CA ILE A 384 -15.29 37.21 -16.52
C ILE A 384 -14.34 36.02 -16.71
N LEU A 385 -13.94 35.75 -17.96
CA LEU A 385 -12.98 34.71 -18.30
C LEU A 385 -11.58 34.95 -17.70
N LEU A 386 -11.07 36.18 -17.77
CA LEU A 386 -9.76 36.55 -17.23
C LEU A 386 -9.73 36.42 -15.70
N ASN A 387 -10.78 36.90 -15.02
CA ASN A 387 -10.91 36.79 -13.57
C ASN A 387 -11.03 35.32 -13.12
N LEU A 388 -11.77 34.50 -13.87
CA LEU A 388 -11.86 33.06 -13.63
C LEU A 388 -10.50 32.36 -13.80
N ILE A 389 -9.74 32.70 -14.84
CA ILE A 389 -8.40 32.15 -15.08
C ILE A 389 -7.44 32.56 -13.94
N LEU A 390 -7.46 33.83 -13.53
CA LEU A 390 -6.62 34.35 -12.46
C LEU A 390 -6.93 33.69 -11.10
N SER A 391 -8.22 33.48 -10.81
CA SER A 391 -8.67 32.77 -9.61
C SER A 391 -8.23 31.30 -9.60
N LEU A 392 -8.43 30.58 -10.71
CA LEU A 392 -7.97 29.19 -10.85
C LEU A 392 -6.45 29.07 -10.72
N TYR A 393 -5.70 30.01 -11.31
CA TYR A 393 -4.26 30.08 -11.19
C TYR A 393 -3.82 30.29 -9.73
N SER A 394 -4.45 31.22 -9.01
CA SER A 394 -4.13 31.50 -7.61
C SER A 394 -4.34 30.29 -6.72
N ILE A 395 -5.45 29.56 -6.89
CA ILE A 395 -5.71 28.30 -6.17
C ILE A 395 -4.61 27.28 -6.47
N ALA A 396 -4.28 27.08 -7.75
CA ALA A 396 -3.28 26.12 -8.16
C ALA A 396 -1.87 26.50 -7.66
N PHE A 397 -1.52 27.78 -7.67
CA PHE A 397 -0.26 28.34 -7.15
C PHE A 397 -0.09 28.05 -5.65
N ILE A 398 -1.14 28.32 -4.84
CA ILE A 398 -1.14 28.02 -3.41
C ILE A 398 -0.94 26.51 -3.16
N LEU A 399 -1.63 25.66 -3.92
CA LEU A 399 -1.48 24.20 -3.81
C LEU A 399 -0.06 23.73 -4.14
N VAL A 400 0.59 24.32 -5.15
CA VAL A 400 1.99 24.01 -5.50
C VAL A 400 2.96 24.48 -4.42
N ILE A 401 2.79 25.68 -3.86
CA ILE A 401 3.61 26.16 -2.72
C ILE A 401 3.46 25.23 -1.52
N PHE A 402 2.23 24.83 -1.17
CA PHE A 402 1.99 23.89 -0.09
C PHE A 402 2.66 22.54 -0.33
N SER A 403 2.63 22.05 -1.58
CA SER A 403 3.35 20.83 -2.01
C SER A 403 4.87 20.97 -1.89
N LEU A 404 5.43 22.12 -2.29
CA LEU A 404 6.85 22.45 -2.14
C LEU A 404 7.27 22.48 -0.67
N GLN A 405 6.50 23.16 0.19
CA GLN A 405 6.75 23.24 1.62
C GLN A 405 6.76 21.85 2.27
N LYS A 406 5.75 21.03 1.97
CA LYS A 406 5.67 19.65 2.48
C LYS A 406 6.86 18.80 2.04
N THR A 407 7.34 19.00 0.82
CA THR A 407 8.51 18.29 0.27
C THR A 407 9.82 18.78 0.89
N ALA A 408 9.97 20.09 1.11
CA ALA A 408 11.14 20.68 1.76
C ALA A 408 11.28 20.24 3.22
N ARG A 409 10.17 20.15 3.97
CA ARG A 409 10.14 19.59 5.33
C ARG A 409 10.58 18.11 5.35
N LYS A 410 10.08 17.32 4.40
CA LYS A 410 10.45 15.90 4.26
C LYS A 410 11.94 15.70 3.98
N ASN A 411 12.56 16.60 3.21
CA ASN A 411 13.99 16.57 2.92
C ASN A 411 14.84 17.29 3.99
N SER A 412 14.26 17.65 5.15
CA SER A 412 14.93 18.34 6.26
C SER A 412 15.58 19.69 5.88
N ILE A 413 15.12 20.31 4.79
CA ILE A 413 15.61 21.62 4.33
C ILE A 413 15.00 22.74 5.19
N ILE A 414 13.78 22.53 5.69
CA ILE A 414 13.07 23.47 6.56
C ILE A 414 12.70 22.71 7.85
N PRO A 415 13.00 23.25 9.05
CA PRO A 415 12.58 22.65 10.31
C PRO A 415 11.05 22.59 10.40
N ASN A 416 10.54 21.63 11.17
CA ASN A 416 9.10 21.30 11.24
C ASN A 416 8.22 22.49 11.64
#